data_AF-A0A7V3JIS6-F1
#
_entry.id   AF-A0A7V3JIS6-F1
#
_cell.length_a   1.000
_cell.length_b   1.000
_cell.length_c   1.000
_cell.angle_alpha   90.00
_cell.angle_beta   90.00
_cell.angle_gamma   90.00
#
_symmetry.space_group_name_H-M   'P 1'
#
loop_
_entity.id
_entity.type
_entity.pdbx_description
1 polymer ?
#
loop_
_entity_poly.entity_id
_entity_poly.type
_entity_poly.pdbx_seq_one_letter_code
_entity_poly.pdbx_strand_id
1 'polypeptide(L)'
;MSDRDRGQLLGYLIGALEPEEQRALDQQVARDAELRRELARMESELAPLRVLRTRIKPPPGLAARTCEFVALFGSPAKPASSQAGADGRPRVRRMSPAVAPPSSAPAWRWTEMAVALTVLVCIGLALVPAIHRARSYARLTECQNTLRQIGVAYTNLMQQHPARLPNTLSREPLPYLAGGGLGGAALPAAAPARNVLLGDGRVLLVCPGTQCLPAGLAATPEVLSPTPLPALPSPPPR
;
A
#
# COMPACT_ATOMS: atom_id res chain seq x y z
N MET A 1 4.25 22.10 -6.36
CA MET A 1 3.56 21.69 -5.12
C MET A 1 3.84 20.22 -4.88
N SER A 2 4.25 19.83 -3.67
CA SER A 2 4.61 18.44 -3.37
C SER A 2 3.35 17.59 -3.16
N ASP A 3 3.42 16.30 -3.46
CA ASP A 3 2.27 15.36 -3.29
C ASP A 3 1.79 15.32 -1.82
N ARG A 4 2.70 15.57 -0.89
CA ARG A 4 2.43 15.71 0.55
C ARG A 4 1.54 16.91 0.88
N ASP A 5 1.76 18.06 0.24
CA ASP A 5 1.02 19.31 0.50
C ASP A 5 -0.43 19.16 0.01
N ARG A 6 -0.60 18.47 -1.13
CA ARG A 6 -1.90 18.16 -1.70
C ARG A 6 -2.73 17.25 -0.78
N GLY A 7 -2.09 16.26 -0.14
CA GLY A 7 -2.73 15.39 0.84
C GLY A 7 -3.22 16.14 2.08
N GLN A 8 -2.43 17.10 2.58
CA GLN A 8 -2.83 17.93 3.73
C GLN A 8 -4.01 18.86 3.41
N LEU A 9 -4.03 19.48 2.24
CA LEU A 9 -5.16 20.30 1.78
C LEU A 9 -6.45 19.48 1.65
N LEU A 10 -6.35 18.25 1.14
CA LEU A 10 -7.50 17.35 1.07
C LEU A 10 -8.00 16.96 2.47
N GLY A 11 -7.06 16.60 3.37
CA GLY A 11 -7.36 16.28 4.77
C GLY A 11 -8.06 17.44 5.49
N TYR A 12 -7.68 18.68 5.19
CA TYR A 12 -8.32 19.88 5.69
C TYR A 12 -9.78 20.00 5.19
N LEU A 13 -10.01 19.83 3.89
CA LEU A 13 -11.37 19.92 3.29
C LEU A 13 -12.34 18.86 3.82
N ILE A 14 -11.85 17.67 4.16
CA ILE A 14 -12.68 16.58 4.71
C ILE A 14 -12.75 16.59 6.25
N GLY A 15 -12.04 17.52 6.91
CA GLY A 15 -11.98 17.60 8.37
C GLY A 15 -11.25 16.43 9.04
N ALA A 16 -10.28 15.81 8.36
CA ALA A 16 -9.50 14.67 8.87
C ALA A 16 -8.16 15.06 9.52
N LEU A 17 -7.78 16.34 9.51
CA LEU A 17 -6.60 16.84 10.21
C LEU A 17 -6.84 17.00 11.71
N GLU A 18 -5.77 16.90 12.50
CA GLU A 18 -5.81 17.20 13.93
C GLU A 18 -6.05 18.72 14.18
N PRO A 19 -6.58 19.11 15.35
CA PRO A 19 -6.91 20.51 15.64
C PRO A 19 -5.71 21.46 15.57
N GLU A 20 -4.51 20.96 15.90
CA GLU A 20 -3.27 21.74 15.83
C GLU A 20 -2.81 21.94 14.38
N GLU A 21 -2.91 20.89 13.56
CA GLU A 21 -2.58 20.93 12.13
C GLU A 21 -3.55 21.83 11.35
N GLN A 22 -4.84 21.79 11.68
CA GLN A 22 -5.84 22.70 11.12
C GLN A 22 -5.47 24.16 11.38
N ARG A 23 -5.11 24.52 12.61
CA ARG A 23 -4.71 25.90 12.97
C ARG A 23 -3.44 26.33 12.24
N ALA A 24 -2.47 25.43 12.09
CA ALA A 24 -1.24 25.72 11.36
C ALA A 24 -1.53 25.98 9.87
N LEU A 25 -2.38 25.15 9.27
CA LEU A 25 -2.79 25.30 7.88
C LEU A 25 -3.64 26.55 7.66
N ASP A 26 -4.54 26.90 8.59
CA ASP A 26 -5.31 28.16 8.56
C ASP A 26 -4.39 29.38 8.51
N GLN A 27 -3.34 29.40 9.35
CA GLN A 27 -2.35 30.49 9.35
C GLN A 27 -1.57 30.53 8.03
N GLN A 28 -1.27 29.37 7.44
CA GLN A 28 -0.54 29.28 6.19
C GLN A 28 -1.38 29.73 5.00
N VAL A 29 -2.66 29.30 4.93
CA VAL A 29 -3.64 29.71 3.92
C VAL A 29 -3.94 31.21 4.02
N ALA A 30 -3.93 31.80 5.23
CA ALA A 30 -4.08 33.24 5.40
C ALA A 30 -2.91 34.04 4.78
N ARG A 31 -1.69 33.49 4.81
CA ARG A 31 -0.49 34.16 4.30
C ARG A 31 -0.27 33.94 2.81
N ASP A 32 -0.62 32.75 2.31
CA ASP A 32 -0.29 32.34 0.94
C ASP A 32 -1.51 32.44 0.00
N ALA A 33 -1.36 33.18 -1.09
CA ALA A 33 -2.40 33.33 -2.12
C ALA A 33 -2.49 32.11 -3.06
N GLU A 34 -1.41 31.37 -3.25
CA GLU A 34 -1.35 30.18 -4.10
C GLU A 34 -2.10 29.01 -3.46
N LEU A 35 -1.86 28.76 -2.17
CA LEU A 35 -2.61 27.75 -1.40
C LEU A 35 -4.12 28.02 -1.40
N ARG A 36 -4.54 29.29 -1.32
CA ARG A 36 -5.95 29.65 -1.41
C ARG A 36 -6.57 29.33 -2.76
N ARG A 37 -5.84 29.58 -3.85
CA ARG A 37 -6.31 29.24 -5.21
C ARG A 37 -6.45 27.74 -5.39
N GLU A 38 -5.49 26.98 -4.87
CA GLU A 38 -5.52 25.52 -4.99
C GLU A 38 -6.63 24.90 -4.13
N LEU A 39 -6.86 25.40 -2.92
CA LEU A 39 -8.03 25.02 -2.11
C LEU A 39 -9.34 25.28 -2.85
N ALA A 40 -9.51 26.48 -3.41
CA ALA A 40 -10.71 26.83 -4.18
C ALA A 40 -10.90 25.91 -5.40
N ARG A 41 -9.80 25.54 -6.06
CA ARG A 41 -9.83 24.57 -7.16
C ARG A 41 -10.31 23.19 -6.68
N MET A 42 -9.73 22.65 -5.61
CA MET A 42 -10.15 21.37 -5.05
C MET A 42 -11.62 21.38 -4.58
N GLU A 43 -12.07 22.47 -3.98
CA GLU A 43 -13.48 22.63 -3.61
C GLU A 43 -14.40 22.58 -4.83
N SER A 44 -14.00 23.20 -5.95
CA SER A 44 -14.75 23.15 -7.19
C SER A 44 -14.81 21.73 -7.78
N GLU A 45 -13.72 20.97 -7.69
CA GLU A 45 -13.64 19.57 -8.14
C GLU A 45 -14.50 18.64 -7.27
N LEU A 46 -14.65 18.95 -5.97
CA LEU A 46 -15.47 18.20 -5.03
C LEU A 46 -16.95 18.62 -5.02
N ALA A 47 -17.29 19.75 -5.64
CA ALA A 47 -18.67 20.27 -5.69
C ALA A 47 -19.69 19.25 -6.27
N PRO A 48 -19.40 18.48 -7.34
CA PRO A 48 -20.31 17.46 -7.86
C PRO A 48 -20.63 16.35 -6.85
N LEU A 49 -19.65 15.96 -6.01
CA LEU A 49 -19.85 14.95 -4.98
C LEU A 49 -20.78 15.42 -3.87
N ARG A 50 -20.84 16.74 -3.61
CA ARG A 50 -21.80 17.31 -2.65
C ARG A 50 -23.24 17.12 -3.11
N VAL A 51 -23.49 17.13 -4.42
CA VAL A 51 -24.83 16.87 -5.00
C VAL A 51 -25.23 15.41 -4.82
N LEU A 52 -24.27 14.49 -4.88
CA LEU A 52 -24.48 13.06 -4.63
C LEU A 52 -24.72 12.72 -3.16
N ARG A 53 -24.59 13.68 -2.24
CA ARG A 53 -24.88 13.48 -0.82
C ARG A 53 -26.39 13.32 -0.64
N THR A 54 -26.86 12.08 -0.76
CA THR A 54 -28.24 11.69 -0.46
C THR A 54 -28.58 12.14 0.95
N ARG A 55 -29.55 13.05 1.07
CA ARG A 55 -30.12 13.41 2.37
C ARG A 55 -30.93 12.22 2.88
N ILE A 56 -30.28 11.38 3.66
CA ILE A 56 -30.98 10.33 4.43
C ILE A 56 -31.82 11.07 5.47
N LYS A 57 -33.15 10.94 5.38
CA LYS A 57 -34.05 11.49 6.39
C LYS A 57 -33.75 10.79 7.72
N PRO A 58 -33.40 11.54 8.79
CA PRO A 58 -33.11 10.92 10.06
C PRO A 58 -34.37 10.20 10.58
N PRO A 59 -34.21 9.09 11.33
CA PRO A 59 -35.34 8.40 11.92
C PRO A 59 -36.10 9.36 12.87
N PRO A 60 -37.44 9.26 12.93
CA PRO A 60 -38.25 10.13 13.78
C PRO A 60 -37.83 9.97 15.26
N GLY A 61 -37.81 11.09 15.99
CA GLY A 61 -37.47 11.11 17.42
C GLY A 61 -35.96 11.12 17.74
N LEU A 62 -35.06 11.01 16.76
CA LEU A 62 -33.61 11.08 16.99
C LEU A 62 -33.22 12.43 17.62
N ALA A 63 -33.68 13.54 17.04
CA ALA A 63 -33.40 14.87 17.56
C ALA A 63 -33.90 15.04 19.01
N ALA A 64 -35.10 14.56 19.33
CA ALA A 64 -35.65 14.63 20.68
C ALA A 64 -34.78 13.85 21.70
N ARG A 65 -34.38 12.62 21.36
CA ARG A 65 -33.50 11.80 22.21
C ARG A 65 -32.11 12.40 22.38
N THR A 66 -31.55 12.99 21.31
CA THR A 66 -30.26 13.66 21.39
C THR A 66 -30.35 14.92 22.25
N CYS A 67 -31.42 15.71 22.13
CA CYS A 67 -31.63 16.89 22.98
C CYS A 67 -31.82 16.50 24.45
N GLU A 68 -32.57 15.44 24.75
CA GLU A 68 -32.72 14.91 26.11
C GLU A 68 -31.36 14.44 26.67
N PHE A 69 -30.58 13.72 25.88
CA PHE A 69 -29.23 13.29 26.26
C PHE A 69 -28.31 14.50 26.53
N VAL A 70 -28.28 15.51 25.64
CA VAL A 70 -27.48 16.72 25.85
C VAL A 70 -27.98 17.53 27.04
N ALA A 71 -29.29 17.56 27.34
CA ALA A 71 -29.80 18.20 28.54
C ALA A 71 -29.35 17.48 29.83
N LEU A 72 -29.28 16.15 29.79
CA LEU A 72 -28.85 15.32 30.92
C LEU A 72 -27.33 15.32 31.14
N PHE A 73 -26.52 15.41 30.08
CA PHE A 73 -25.06 15.23 30.15
C PHE A 73 -24.23 16.45 29.68
N GLY A 74 -24.83 17.31 28.86
CA GLY A 74 -24.20 18.46 28.22
C GLY A 74 -24.68 19.76 28.83
N SER A 75 -24.45 19.96 30.13
CA SER A 75 -24.27 21.33 30.63
C SER A 75 -22.78 21.68 30.53
N PRO A 76 -22.34 22.42 29.49
CA PRO A 76 -21.10 23.17 29.63
C PRO A 76 -21.33 24.17 30.77
N ALA A 77 -20.44 24.12 31.75
CA ALA A 77 -20.36 25.09 32.82
C ALA A 77 -20.63 26.51 32.28
N LYS A 78 -21.70 27.12 32.78
CA LYS A 78 -21.97 28.54 32.59
C LYS A 78 -20.73 29.31 33.06
N PRO A 79 -20.07 30.13 32.23
CA PRO A 79 -18.93 30.90 32.70
C PRO A 79 -19.39 31.84 33.81
N ALA A 80 -18.60 31.88 34.87
CA ALA A 80 -18.83 32.62 36.08
C ALA A 80 -19.21 34.08 35.80
N SER A 81 -20.44 34.46 36.16
CA SER A 81 -20.79 35.84 36.45
C SER A 81 -21.09 35.95 37.94
N SER A 82 -20.15 36.55 38.65
CA SER A 82 -20.23 37.21 39.96
C SER A 82 -21.61 37.29 40.64
N GLN A 83 -21.72 36.70 41.84
CA GLN A 83 -22.35 37.19 43.08
C GLN A 83 -22.42 35.99 44.06
N ALA A 84 -21.46 35.83 44.97
CA ALA A 84 -21.51 36.36 46.34
C ALA A 84 -22.75 35.88 47.12
N GLY A 85 -22.58 34.89 48.00
CA GLY A 85 -23.62 34.45 48.94
C GLY A 85 -23.33 33.10 49.61
N ALA A 86 -22.61 33.17 50.73
CA ALA A 86 -22.50 32.25 51.88
C ALA A 86 -22.89 30.76 51.76
N ASP A 87 -21.93 29.92 52.16
CA ASP A 87 -22.09 28.56 52.69
C ASP A 87 -22.67 27.47 51.77
N GLY A 88 -21.84 27.06 50.83
CA GLY A 88 -22.05 25.83 50.08
C GLY A 88 -20.75 25.30 49.50
N ARG A 89 -19.81 24.86 50.36
CA ARG A 89 -18.60 24.17 49.88
C ARG A 89 -19.03 23.03 48.94
N PRO A 90 -18.58 22.99 47.67
CA PRO A 90 -18.82 21.84 46.82
C PRO A 90 -18.12 20.66 47.50
N ARG A 91 -18.94 19.71 47.97
CA ARG A 91 -18.47 18.47 48.55
C ARG A 91 -17.85 17.69 47.41
N VAL A 92 -16.56 17.91 47.17
CA VAL A 92 -15.73 17.04 46.34
C VAL A 92 -15.94 15.64 46.92
N ARG A 93 -16.77 14.84 46.26
CA ARG A 93 -16.88 13.42 46.56
C ARG A 93 -15.49 12.87 46.33
N ARG A 94 -14.75 12.64 47.41
CA ARG A 94 -13.58 11.78 47.38
C ARG A 94 -14.08 10.48 46.76
N MET A 95 -13.63 10.19 45.54
CA MET A 95 -13.66 8.85 45.00
C MET A 95 -12.77 8.01 45.93
N SER A 96 -13.37 7.50 47.00
CA SER A 96 -12.79 6.42 47.77
C SER A 96 -12.82 5.21 46.86
N PRO A 97 -11.68 4.54 46.58
CA PRO A 97 -11.67 3.27 45.88
C PRO A 97 -12.17 2.23 46.88
N ALA A 98 -13.47 2.21 47.13
CA ALA A 98 -14.10 1.04 47.71
C ALA A 98 -14.00 -0.04 46.64
N VAL A 99 -12.97 -0.87 46.76
CA VAL A 99 -12.83 -2.12 46.02
C VAL A 99 -14.11 -2.90 46.30
N ALA A 100 -15.03 -2.88 45.33
CA ALA A 100 -16.19 -3.76 45.37
C ALA A 100 -15.65 -5.20 45.49
N PRO A 101 -16.21 -6.04 46.37
CA PRO A 101 -15.84 -7.45 46.42
C PRO A 101 -16.02 -8.03 45.01
N PRO A 102 -15.15 -8.96 44.55
CA PRO A 102 -15.26 -9.54 43.23
C PRO A 102 -16.63 -10.21 43.15
N SER A 103 -17.56 -9.58 42.43
CA SER A 103 -18.83 -10.19 42.08
C SER A 103 -18.47 -11.47 41.35
N SER A 104 -18.93 -12.59 41.90
CA SER A 104 -18.83 -13.96 41.37
C SER A 104 -18.62 -13.98 39.86
N ALA A 105 -17.55 -14.66 39.43
CA ALA A 105 -17.15 -14.81 38.04
C ALA A 105 -18.38 -14.94 37.11
N PRO A 106 -18.51 -14.07 36.10
CA PRO A 106 -19.64 -14.14 35.18
C PRO A 106 -19.61 -15.52 34.53
N ALA A 107 -20.70 -16.28 34.69
CA ALA A 107 -20.91 -17.51 33.96
C ALA A 107 -20.70 -17.21 32.48
N TRP A 108 -19.60 -17.76 31.94
CA TRP A 108 -19.12 -17.46 30.60
C TRP A 108 -20.25 -17.68 29.60
N ARG A 109 -20.81 -16.60 29.07
CA ARG A 109 -21.95 -16.68 28.16
C ARG A 109 -21.45 -17.33 26.87
N TRP A 110 -22.12 -18.37 26.39
CA TRP A 110 -21.81 -19.03 25.11
C TRP A 110 -21.70 -18.03 23.93
N THR A 111 -22.41 -16.91 24.02
CA THR A 111 -22.30 -15.78 23.07
C THR A 111 -20.89 -15.19 22.99
N GLU A 112 -20.18 -15.08 24.12
CA GLU A 112 -18.79 -14.59 24.15
C GLU A 112 -17.84 -15.56 23.44
N MET A 113 -18.04 -16.87 23.56
CA MET A 113 -17.27 -17.85 22.77
C MET A 113 -17.55 -17.75 21.29
N ALA A 114 -18.83 -17.60 20.90
CA ALA A 114 -19.20 -17.48 19.50
C ALA A 114 -18.59 -16.22 18.85
N VAL A 115 -18.60 -15.08 19.56
CA VAL A 115 -17.97 -13.84 19.08
C VAL A 115 -16.46 -14.00 18.97
N ALA A 116 -15.79 -14.53 20.00
CA ALA A 116 -14.35 -14.75 19.98
C ALA A 116 -13.91 -15.69 18.85
N LEU A 117 -14.64 -16.80 18.65
CA LEU A 117 -14.38 -17.74 17.56
C LEU A 117 -14.57 -17.09 16.19
N THR A 118 -15.63 -16.30 16.03
CA THR A 118 -15.92 -15.61 14.76
C THR A 118 -14.80 -14.62 14.41
N VAL A 119 -14.36 -13.81 15.39
CA VAL A 119 -13.24 -12.87 15.19
C VAL A 119 -11.95 -13.62 14.84
N LEU A 120 -11.65 -14.73 15.53
CA LEU A 120 -10.47 -15.56 15.25
C LEU A 120 -10.50 -16.12 13.83
N VAL A 121 -11.65 -16.61 13.37
CA VAL A 121 -11.82 -17.12 11.99
C VAL A 121 -11.68 -16.00 10.96
N CYS A 122 -12.28 -14.83 11.19
CA CYS A 122 -12.14 -13.67 10.30
C CYS A 122 -10.67 -13.23 10.18
N ILE A 123 -9.92 -13.21 11.29
CA ILE A 123 -8.48 -12.89 11.29
C ILE A 123 -7.71 -13.96 10.51
N GLY A 124 -7.99 -15.24 10.74
CA GLY A 124 -7.35 -16.35 10.01
C GLY A 124 -7.56 -16.25 8.50
N LEU A 125 -8.81 -16.00 8.07
CA LEU A 125 -9.16 -15.82 6.65
C LEU A 125 -8.50 -14.60 6.02
N ALA A 126 -8.26 -13.54 6.78
CA ALA A 126 -7.53 -12.36 6.31
C ALA A 126 -6.01 -12.57 6.24
N LEU A 127 -5.43 -13.40 7.13
CA LEU A 127 -3.99 -13.66 7.17
C LEU A 127 -3.50 -14.51 5.99
N VAL A 128 -4.27 -15.53 5.59
CA VAL A 128 -3.88 -16.46 4.51
C VAL A 128 -3.56 -15.74 3.18
N PRO A 129 -4.41 -14.86 2.62
CA PRO A 129 -4.08 -14.15 1.38
C PRO A 129 -2.89 -13.19 1.56
N ALA A 130 -2.71 -12.61 2.75
CA ALA A 130 -1.55 -11.77 3.05
C ALA A 130 -0.24 -12.57 3.01
N ILE A 131 -0.22 -13.77 3.60
CA ILE A 131 0.93 -14.68 3.57
C ILE A 131 1.24 -15.13 2.14
N HIS A 132 0.22 -15.43 1.33
CA HIS A 132 0.40 -15.78 -0.09
C HIS A 132 1.04 -14.64 -0.90
N ARG A 133 0.61 -13.40 -0.67
CA ARG A 133 1.22 -12.22 -1.30
C ARG A 133 2.68 -12.04 -0.86
N ALA A 134 2.96 -12.14 0.44
CA ALA A 134 4.31 -12.01 0.99
C ALA A 134 5.29 -13.02 0.38
N ARG A 135 4.89 -14.29 0.25
CA ARG A 135 5.73 -15.33 -0.38
C ARG A 135 6.03 -15.05 -1.85
N SER A 136 5.07 -14.48 -2.58
CA SER A 136 5.24 -14.15 -4.00
C SER A 136 6.26 -13.03 -4.18
N TYR A 137 6.19 -12.00 -3.34
CA TYR A 137 7.19 -10.93 -3.33
C TYR A 137 8.59 -11.42 -2.96
N ALA A 138 8.71 -12.31 -1.95
CA ALA A 138 10.01 -12.87 -1.57
C ALA A 138 10.69 -13.63 -2.72
N ARG A 139 9.93 -14.44 -3.47
CA ARG A 139 10.45 -15.17 -4.64
C ARG A 139 10.92 -14.24 -5.76
N LEU A 140 10.21 -13.13 -5.97
CA LEU A 140 10.62 -12.12 -6.96
C LEU A 140 11.92 -11.44 -6.55
N THR A 141 12.06 -11.07 -5.27
CA THR A 141 13.30 -10.45 -4.77
C THR A 141 14.49 -11.40 -4.82
N GLU A 142 14.27 -12.69 -4.58
CA GLU A 142 15.30 -13.71 -4.72
C GLU A 142 15.74 -13.86 -6.19
N CYS A 143 14.80 -13.97 -7.13
CA CYS A 143 15.11 -14.04 -8.57
C CYS A 143 15.91 -12.81 -9.03
N GLN A 144 15.48 -11.61 -8.63
CA GLN A 144 16.17 -10.36 -8.96
C GLN A 144 17.60 -10.33 -8.42
N ASN A 145 17.81 -10.82 -7.19
CA ASN A 145 19.14 -10.90 -6.59
C ASN A 145 20.02 -11.92 -7.30
N THR A 146 19.50 -13.10 -7.67
CA THR A 146 20.23 -14.10 -8.45
C THR A 146 20.65 -13.55 -9.82
N LEU A 147 19.75 -12.87 -10.53
CA LEU A 147 20.06 -12.25 -11.82
C LEU A 147 21.12 -11.14 -11.69
N ARG A 148 21.02 -10.32 -10.64
CA ARG A 148 22.04 -9.31 -10.34
C ARG A 148 23.40 -9.94 -10.07
N GLN A 149 23.45 -11.04 -9.31
CA GLN A 149 24.69 -11.77 -9.03
C GLN A 149 25.30 -12.36 -10.32
N ILE A 150 24.49 -12.96 -11.19
CA ILE A 150 24.94 -13.46 -12.49
C ILE A 150 25.50 -12.31 -13.35
N GLY A 151 24.81 -11.16 -13.38
CA GLY A 151 25.27 -9.98 -14.14
C GLY A 151 26.62 -9.44 -13.64
N VAL A 152 26.81 -9.38 -12.31
CA VAL A 152 28.10 -8.97 -11.72
C VAL A 152 29.20 -10.00 -11.99
N ALA A 153 28.89 -11.31 -11.90
CA ALA A 153 29.84 -12.37 -12.22
C ALA A 153 30.26 -12.32 -13.71
N TYR A 154 29.30 -12.09 -14.61
CA TYR A 154 29.56 -11.98 -16.05
C TYR A 154 30.43 -10.77 -16.36
N THR A 155 30.09 -9.60 -15.84
CA THR A 155 30.88 -8.37 -16.06
C THR A 155 32.30 -8.51 -15.50
N ASN A 156 32.47 -9.15 -14.34
CA ASN A 156 33.79 -9.45 -13.79
C ASN A 156 34.59 -10.40 -14.71
N LEU A 157 33.95 -11.46 -15.22
CA LEU A 157 34.59 -12.37 -16.18
C LEU A 157 35.04 -11.65 -17.47
N MET A 158 34.19 -10.77 -18.02
CA MET A 158 34.53 -9.95 -19.20
C MET A 158 35.72 -9.03 -18.95
N GLN A 159 35.82 -8.47 -17.75
CA GLN A 159 36.95 -7.61 -17.35
C GLN A 159 38.25 -8.41 -17.17
N GLN A 160 38.17 -9.61 -16.61
CA GLN A 160 39.35 -10.46 -16.35
C GLN A 160 39.88 -11.13 -17.63
N HIS A 161 39.02 -11.45 -18.60
CA HIS A 161 39.40 -12.21 -19.80
C HIS A 161 38.86 -11.61 -21.12
N PRO A 162 39.34 -10.42 -21.54
CA PRO A 162 38.85 -9.74 -22.74
C PRO A 162 39.15 -10.50 -24.06
N ALA A 163 40.19 -11.33 -24.09
CA ALA A 163 40.62 -12.06 -25.29
C ALA A 163 39.98 -13.46 -25.45
N ARG A 164 39.15 -13.90 -24.49
CA ARG A 164 38.64 -15.29 -24.42
C ARG A 164 37.16 -15.30 -24.02
N LEU A 165 36.34 -14.64 -24.82
CA LEU A 165 34.89 -14.83 -24.75
C LEU A 165 34.56 -16.24 -25.25
N PRO A 166 33.74 -17.03 -24.54
CA PRO A 166 33.24 -18.29 -25.08
C PRO A 166 32.39 -17.99 -26.31
N ASN A 167 32.99 -18.14 -27.48
CA ASN A 167 32.36 -18.11 -28.80
C ASN A 167 31.49 -19.36 -29.07
N THR A 168 31.15 -20.12 -28.04
CA THR A 168 30.29 -21.31 -28.08
C THR A 168 28.81 -20.94 -28.06
N LEU A 169 28.38 -20.08 -28.99
CA LEU A 169 27.03 -20.14 -29.55
C LEU A 169 27.04 -20.78 -30.95
N SER A 170 28.19 -21.32 -31.38
CA SER A 170 28.24 -22.29 -32.47
C SER A 170 27.63 -23.61 -32.01
N ARG A 171 26.31 -23.71 -32.19
CA ARG A 171 25.54 -24.90 -32.57
C ARG A 171 26.37 -26.18 -32.70
N GLU A 172 26.65 -26.83 -31.58
CA GLU A 172 26.91 -28.26 -31.53
C GLU A 172 25.79 -28.83 -30.63
N PRO A 173 24.92 -29.70 -31.14
CA PRO A 173 23.86 -30.30 -30.34
C PRO A 173 24.49 -31.26 -29.32
N LEU A 174 24.60 -30.84 -28.06
CA LEU A 174 25.10 -31.70 -27.00
C LEU A 174 24.12 -32.86 -26.75
N PRO A 175 24.56 -34.13 -26.89
CA PRO A 175 23.82 -35.28 -26.41
C PRO A 175 24.14 -35.45 -24.92
N TYR A 176 23.40 -34.79 -24.03
CA TYR A 176 23.56 -35.06 -22.60
C TYR A 176 22.20 -35.21 -21.91
N LEU A 177 22.00 -36.44 -21.41
CA LEU A 177 21.06 -36.89 -20.37
C LEU A 177 19.66 -37.35 -20.77
N ALA A 178 19.63 -38.38 -21.62
CA ALA A 178 18.83 -39.57 -21.31
C ALA A 178 19.68 -40.50 -20.43
N GLY A 179 19.71 -40.25 -19.13
CA GLY A 179 20.43 -41.07 -18.15
C GLY A 179 19.61 -41.17 -16.88
N GLY A 180 18.82 -42.24 -16.77
CA GLY A 180 18.08 -42.58 -15.56
C GLY A 180 19.04 -42.84 -14.40
N GLY A 181 18.71 -42.28 -13.24
CA GLY A 181 19.40 -42.54 -11.98
C GLY A 181 18.43 -42.32 -10.82
N LEU A 182 17.86 -43.41 -10.33
CA LEU A 182 17.12 -43.47 -9.09
C LEU A 182 18.08 -43.22 -7.92
N GLY A 183 17.80 -42.22 -7.08
CA GLY A 183 18.38 -42.14 -5.74
C GLY A 183 18.78 -40.73 -5.29
N GLY A 184 18.07 -40.22 -4.28
CA GLY A 184 18.69 -39.40 -3.23
C GLY A 184 18.39 -37.91 -3.24
N ALA A 185 17.69 -37.51 -2.17
CA ALA A 185 17.52 -36.15 -1.63
C ALA A 185 16.70 -35.15 -2.48
N ALA A 186 15.45 -34.99 -2.05
CA ALA A 186 14.60 -33.87 -2.41
C ALA A 186 15.24 -32.53 -1.97
N LEU A 187 15.97 -31.89 -2.88
CA LEU A 187 16.13 -30.45 -2.88
C LEU A 187 14.75 -29.84 -3.21
N PRO A 188 14.29 -28.79 -2.52
CA PRO A 188 13.05 -28.12 -2.88
C PRO A 188 13.20 -27.61 -4.31
N ALA A 189 12.27 -28.03 -5.17
CA ALA A 189 12.23 -27.73 -6.58
C ALA A 189 12.30 -26.22 -6.84
N ALA A 190 13.51 -25.71 -7.03
CA ALA A 190 13.76 -24.57 -7.88
C ALA A 190 13.43 -25.05 -9.30
N ALA A 191 12.22 -24.73 -9.75
CA ALA A 191 11.82 -24.99 -11.13
C ALA A 191 12.91 -24.45 -12.07
N PRO A 192 13.36 -25.25 -13.05
CA PRO A 192 14.46 -24.84 -13.91
C PRO A 192 14.05 -23.55 -14.62
N ALA A 193 14.85 -22.49 -14.45
CA ALA A 193 14.75 -21.29 -15.25
C ALA A 193 14.77 -21.71 -16.72
N ARG A 194 13.64 -21.53 -17.41
CA ARG A 194 13.51 -21.87 -18.82
C ARG A 194 14.24 -20.77 -19.59
N ASN A 195 15.47 -21.06 -20.01
CA ASN A 195 16.19 -20.17 -20.91
C ASN A 195 15.57 -20.32 -22.30
N VAL A 196 14.85 -19.27 -22.74
CA VAL A 196 14.35 -19.20 -24.11
C VAL A 196 15.39 -18.45 -24.92
N LEU A 197 16.01 -19.15 -25.87
CA LEU A 197 16.88 -18.56 -26.88
C LEU A 197 16.00 -17.93 -27.96
N LEU A 198 16.03 -16.60 -28.08
CA LEU A 198 15.49 -15.93 -29.26
C LEU A 198 16.50 -16.09 -30.41
N GLY A 199 15.99 -16.29 -31.64
CA GLY A 199 16.79 -16.57 -32.84
C GLY A 199 17.89 -15.54 -33.17
N ASP A 200 17.87 -14.37 -32.53
CA ASP A 200 18.84 -13.29 -32.71
C ASP A 200 20.07 -13.38 -31.78
N GLY A 201 20.31 -14.52 -31.14
CA GLY A 201 21.46 -14.72 -30.24
C GLY A 201 21.34 -14.03 -28.88
N ARG A 202 20.16 -13.51 -28.54
CA ARG A 202 19.86 -12.94 -27.23
C ARG A 202 19.27 -14.02 -26.32
N VAL A 203 19.85 -14.19 -25.13
CA VAL A 203 19.33 -15.08 -24.08
C VAL A 203 18.37 -14.29 -23.22
N LEU A 204 17.08 -14.67 -23.21
CA LEU A 204 16.08 -14.06 -22.35
C LEU A 204 15.91 -14.92 -21.10
N LEU A 205 16.36 -14.40 -19.96
CA LEU A 205 16.20 -15.04 -18.65
C LEU A 205 14.80 -14.69 -18.12
N VAL A 206 13.87 -15.64 -18.17
CA VAL A 206 12.51 -15.46 -17.67
C VAL A 206 12.40 -16.05 -16.27
N CYS A 207 12.02 -15.24 -15.27
CA CYS A 207 11.75 -15.74 -13.92
C CYS A 207 10.50 -16.64 -13.96
N PRO A 208 10.58 -17.91 -13.48
CA PRO A 208 9.42 -18.79 -13.39
C PRO A 208 8.49 -18.28 -12.28
N GLY A 209 7.51 -17.47 -12.66
CA GLY A 209 6.54 -16.88 -11.72
C GLY A 209 5.86 -15.62 -12.26
N THR A 210 6.45 -14.94 -13.24
CA THR A 210 5.77 -13.88 -13.98
C THR A 210 4.87 -14.52 -15.04
N GLN A 211 3.62 -14.84 -14.66
CA GLN A 211 2.56 -15.14 -15.62
C GLN A 211 2.18 -13.93 -16.48
N CYS A 212 2.80 -12.77 -16.26
CA CYS A 212 2.71 -11.62 -17.16
C CYS A 212 3.68 -11.79 -18.35
N LEU A 213 3.45 -12.82 -19.18
CA LEU A 213 3.78 -12.66 -20.60
C LEU A 213 2.59 -11.87 -21.17
N PRO A 214 2.75 -10.66 -21.72
CA PRO A 214 1.65 -10.04 -22.44
C PRO A 214 1.24 -11.01 -23.54
N ALA A 215 -0.06 -11.33 -23.62
CA ALA A 215 -0.64 -12.24 -24.61
C ALA A 215 -0.42 -11.81 -26.08
N GLY A 216 0.34 -10.74 -26.34
CA GLY A 216 0.71 -10.24 -27.66
C GLY A 216 2.08 -10.67 -28.19
N LEU A 217 2.84 -11.52 -27.49
CA LEU A 217 4.11 -12.09 -28.00
C LEU A 217 4.00 -13.58 -28.36
N ALA A 218 2.78 -14.06 -28.60
CA ALA A 218 2.56 -15.18 -29.49
C ALA A 218 2.93 -14.70 -30.90
N ALA A 219 4.19 -14.93 -31.26
CA ALA A 219 4.76 -14.61 -32.56
C ALA A 219 3.91 -15.22 -33.69
N THR A 220 3.09 -14.39 -34.33
CA THR A 220 3.17 -14.29 -35.78
C THR A 220 4.54 -13.68 -36.11
N PRO A 221 5.27 -14.20 -37.10
CA PRO A 221 6.50 -13.59 -37.55
C PRO A 221 6.15 -12.37 -38.42
N GLU A 222 5.79 -11.26 -37.80
CA GLU A 222 5.75 -9.97 -38.51
C GLU A 222 7.13 -9.34 -38.41
N VAL A 223 7.85 -9.48 -39.51
CA VAL A 223 9.14 -8.87 -39.81
C VAL A 223 9.02 -7.37 -39.61
N LEU A 224 9.46 -6.86 -38.45
CA LEU A 224 9.71 -5.43 -38.29
C LEU A 224 11.05 -5.13 -38.97
N SER A 225 10.97 -4.77 -40.25
CA SER A 225 12.11 -4.27 -41.00
C SER A 225 12.76 -3.08 -40.28
N PRO A 226 14.10 -3.00 -40.21
CA PRO A 226 14.77 -1.87 -39.60
C PRO A 226 14.51 -0.61 -40.42
N THR A 227 13.86 0.37 -39.82
CA THR A 227 13.72 1.71 -40.38
C THR A 227 15.13 2.36 -40.40
N PRO A 228 15.61 2.85 -41.56
CA PRO A 228 16.93 3.47 -41.63
C PRO A 228 16.97 4.77 -40.81
N LEU A 229 17.99 4.89 -39.97
CA LEU A 229 18.33 6.08 -39.20
C LEU A 229 18.50 7.31 -40.13
N PRO A 230 17.97 8.49 -39.78
CA PRO A 230 18.24 9.71 -40.54
C PRO A 230 19.71 10.11 -40.40
N ALA A 231 20.32 10.42 -41.54
CA ALA A 231 21.71 10.85 -41.67
C ALA A 231 22.00 12.15 -40.90
N LEU A 232 23.13 12.19 -40.20
CA LEU A 232 23.67 13.39 -39.56
C LEU A 232 24.04 14.45 -40.61
N PRO A 233 23.70 15.74 -40.39
CA PRO A 233 24.11 16.83 -41.27
C PRO A 233 25.62 17.11 -41.14
N SER A 234 26.28 17.25 -42.28
CA SER A 234 27.70 17.58 -42.43
C SER A 234 28.00 19.03 -41.98
N PRO A 235 29.23 19.31 -41.52
CA PRO A 235 29.64 20.66 -41.12
C PRO A 235 29.86 21.57 -42.34
N PRO A 236 29.65 22.90 -42.21
CA PRO A 236 29.79 23.85 -43.31
C PRO A 236 31.26 24.09 -43.69
N PRO A 237 31.55 24.40 -44.97
CA PRO A 237 32.89 24.77 -45.42
C PRO A 237 33.30 26.16 -44.91
N ARG A 238 34.62 26.31 -44.71
CA ARG A 238 35.29 27.56 -44.27
C ARG A 238 35.31 28.62 -45.36
#